data_AF-A0A968HBY7-F1
#
_entry.id   AF-A0A968HBY7-F1
#
_cell.length_a   1.000
_cell.length_b   1.000
_cell.length_c   1.000
_cell.angle_alpha   90.00
_cell.angle_beta   90.00
_cell.angle_gamma   90.00
#
_symmetry.space_group_name_H-M   'P 1'
#
loop_
_entity.id
_entity.type
_entity.pdbx_description
1 polymer ?
#
loop_
_entity_poly.entity_id
_entity_poly.type
_entity_poly.pdbx_seq_one_letter_code
_entity_poly.pdbx_strand_id
1 'polypeptide(L)'
;MNSETALERLNYYHGQLLSASELQAEQDYFLARLRRHNRYLHGWGVVSGLAVSMASSSEIVVEPGFAIDCLGNEIHVCKQSRLKVPSAPELQFVVVEYSETRISPVPVFLSAEDPAGEALAFTRILEGFRIDIVDIDPTTDHRGQGAGTPGCGCDHPVCIASLRKSRRSWKVEQLGRRV
;
A
#
# COMPACT_ATOMS: atom_id res chain seq x y z
N MET A 1 -3.02 9.56 -14.16
CA MET A 1 -2.96 9.30 -15.61
C MET A 1 -2.54 7.85 -15.78
N ASN A 2 -3.50 6.99 -16.17
CA ASN A 2 -3.24 5.60 -16.50
C ASN A 2 -2.44 5.55 -17.80
N SER A 3 -1.14 5.40 -17.67
CA SER A 3 -0.27 5.01 -18.76
C SER A 3 0.18 3.59 -18.45
N GLU A 4 -0.51 2.59 -19.01
CA GLU A 4 0.13 1.31 -19.26
C GLU A 4 1.16 1.53 -20.38
N THR A 5 2.22 2.26 -20.05
CA THR A 5 3.40 2.39 -20.89
C THR A 5 4.09 1.05 -20.98
N ALA A 6 4.69 0.78 -22.14
CA ALA A 6 5.61 -0.33 -22.27
C ALA A 6 6.70 -0.23 -21.18
N LEU A 7 7.10 -1.36 -20.61
CA LEU A 7 8.19 -1.37 -19.64
C LEU A 7 9.52 -1.24 -20.39
N GLU A 8 10.30 -0.24 -20.02
CA GLU A 8 11.65 -0.02 -20.54
C GLU A 8 12.66 -0.56 -19.53
N ARG A 9 13.69 -1.24 -20.03
CA ARG A 9 14.78 -1.79 -19.20
C ARG A 9 16.10 -1.29 -19.75
N LEU A 10 17.02 -0.96 -18.84
CA LEU A 10 18.39 -0.60 -19.19
C LEU A 10 19.08 -1.71 -19.97
N ASN A 11 19.74 -1.32 -21.06
CA ASN A 11 20.58 -2.17 -21.87
C ASN A 11 22.05 -1.82 -21.60
N TYR A 12 22.69 -2.61 -20.74
CA TYR A 12 24.07 -2.38 -20.34
C TYR A 12 25.06 -2.60 -21.48
N TYR A 13 26.06 -1.73 -21.56
CA TYR A 13 27.23 -1.89 -22.42
C TYR A 13 28.53 -1.55 -21.69
N HIS A 14 29.65 -2.05 -22.23
CA HIS A 14 30.96 -1.87 -21.59
C HIS A 14 31.37 -0.40 -21.55
N GLY A 15 31.78 0.07 -20.37
CA GLY A 15 32.20 1.45 -20.15
C GLY A 15 31.06 2.45 -19.95
N GLN A 16 29.80 1.98 -19.85
CA GLN A 16 28.66 2.85 -19.56
C GLN A 16 28.79 3.44 -18.14
N LEU A 17 28.66 4.76 -18.04
CA LEU A 17 28.50 5.47 -16.77
C LEU A 17 27.03 5.39 -16.35
N LEU A 18 26.74 4.98 -15.12
CA LEU A 18 25.39 4.93 -14.57
C LEU A 18 25.15 6.07 -13.59
N SER A 19 24.22 6.94 -13.95
CA SER A 19 23.69 8.02 -13.12
C SER A 19 22.68 7.49 -12.09
N ALA A 20 22.39 8.30 -11.07
CA ALA A 20 21.33 7.99 -10.11
C ALA A 20 19.96 7.79 -10.78
N SER A 21 19.66 8.56 -11.84
CA SER A 21 18.41 8.40 -12.61
C SER A 21 18.35 7.08 -13.38
N GLU A 22 19.47 6.57 -13.90
CA GLU A 22 19.50 5.25 -14.55
C GLU A 22 19.30 4.14 -13.52
N LEU A 23 19.98 4.20 -12.37
CA LEU A 23 19.79 3.23 -11.29
C LEU A 23 18.36 3.28 -10.71
N GLN A 24 17.72 4.45 -10.71
CA GLN A 24 16.30 4.58 -10.35
C GLN A 24 15.40 3.92 -11.41
N ALA A 25 15.65 4.18 -12.70
CA ALA A 25 14.88 3.57 -13.78
C ALA A 25 14.98 2.03 -13.78
N GLU A 26 16.12 1.46 -13.39
CA GLU A 26 16.23 0.01 -13.20
C GLU A 26 15.33 -0.51 -12.08
N GLN A 27 15.31 0.17 -10.92
CA GLN A 27 14.44 -0.20 -9.80
C GLN A 27 12.96 -0.09 -10.19
N ASP A 28 12.57 1.01 -10.83
CA ASP A 28 11.21 1.26 -11.28
C ASP A 28 10.73 0.18 -12.26
N TYR A 29 11.60 -0.29 -13.17
CA TYR A 29 11.29 -1.39 -14.08
C TYR A 29 10.91 -2.67 -13.31
N PHE A 30 11.71 -3.07 -12.31
CA PHE A 30 11.44 -4.29 -11.54
C PHE A 30 10.18 -4.16 -10.70
N LEU A 31 9.98 -3.02 -10.04
CA LEU A 31 8.77 -2.74 -9.26
C LEU A 31 7.52 -2.75 -10.15
N ALA A 32 7.56 -2.09 -11.31
CA ALA A 32 6.44 -2.07 -12.26
C ALA A 32 6.15 -3.46 -12.84
N ARG A 33 7.18 -4.26 -13.13
CA ARG A 33 7.03 -5.66 -13.58
C ARG A 33 6.40 -6.53 -12.50
N LEU A 34 6.82 -6.38 -11.24
CA LEU A 34 6.27 -7.12 -10.10
C LEU A 34 4.81 -6.72 -9.83
N ARG A 35 4.50 -5.42 -9.79
CA ARG A 35 3.13 -4.90 -9.70
C ARG A 35 2.22 -5.48 -10.79
N ARG A 36 2.71 -5.52 -12.04
CA ARG A 36 1.98 -6.13 -13.16
C ARG A 36 1.76 -7.63 -12.95
N HIS A 37 2.76 -8.37 -12.49
CA HIS A 37 2.66 -9.79 -12.16
C HIS A 37 1.58 -10.02 -11.08
N ASN A 38 1.64 -9.25 -10.00
CA ASN A 38 0.69 -9.31 -8.91
C ASN A 38 -0.74 -9.01 -9.36
N ARG A 39 -0.95 -7.90 -10.07
CA ARG A 39 -2.29 -7.55 -10.57
C ARG A 39 -2.87 -8.60 -11.50
N TYR A 40 -2.14 -9.01 -12.53
CA TYR A 40 -2.75 -9.80 -13.61
C TYR A 40 -2.72 -11.31 -13.40
N LEU A 41 -1.83 -11.83 -12.55
CA LEU A 41 -1.75 -13.26 -12.27
C LEU A 41 -2.32 -13.63 -10.90
N HIS A 42 -2.28 -12.72 -9.92
CA HIS A 42 -2.76 -12.98 -8.56
C HIS A 42 -4.02 -12.16 -8.23
N GLY A 43 -4.13 -10.95 -8.78
CA GLY A 43 -5.17 -10.00 -8.41
C GLY A 43 -4.90 -9.33 -7.06
N TRP A 44 -5.83 -8.46 -6.67
CA TRP A 44 -5.75 -7.70 -5.41
C TRP A 44 -6.59 -8.32 -4.29
N GLY A 45 -6.36 -7.86 -3.05
CA GLY A 45 -7.09 -8.26 -1.85
C GLY A 45 -6.21 -8.91 -0.78
N VAL A 46 -6.86 -9.39 0.28
CA VAL A 46 -6.23 -10.13 1.37
C VAL A 46 -5.83 -11.52 0.89
N VAL A 47 -4.54 -11.83 1.00
CA VAL A 47 -3.95 -13.13 0.64
C VAL A 47 -3.95 -14.08 1.83
N SER A 48 -3.55 -13.60 3.00
CA SER A 48 -3.54 -14.39 4.23
C SER A 48 -3.61 -13.51 5.48
N GLY A 49 -4.12 -14.04 6.59
CA GLY A 49 -4.18 -13.33 7.87
C GLY A 49 -5.12 -12.11 7.84
N LEU A 50 -4.64 -10.98 8.38
CA LEU A 50 -5.35 -9.69 8.44
C LEU A 50 -6.75 -9.79 9.06
N ALA A 51 -6.94 -10.75 9.98
CA ALA A 51 -8.20 -10.92 10.65
C ALA A 51 -8.47 -9.72 11.58
N VAL A 52 -9.62 -9.10 11.41
CA VAL A 52 -10.07 -8.01 12.28
C VAL A 52 -11.03 -8.53 13.34
N SER A 53 -10.82 -8.18 14.60
CA SER A 53 -11.73 -8.53 15.71
C SER A 53 -11.88 -7.37 16.70
N MET A 54 -12.98 -7.33 17.44
CA MET A 54 -13.17 -6.35 18.52
C MET A 54 -12.41 -6.83 19.76
N ALA A 55 -11.48 -6.03 20.29
CA ALA A 55 -10.92 -6.24 21.63
C ALA A 55 -11.81 -5.67 22.73
N SER A 56 -12.53 -4.59 22.43
CA SER A 56 -13.49 -3.94 23.34
C SER A 56 -14.60 -3.24 22.54
N SER A 57 -15.46 -2.45 23.17
CA SER A 57 -16.52 -1.69 22.47
C SER A 57 -15.99 -0.53 21.62
N SER A 58 -14.72 -0.14 21.77
CA SER A 58 -14.10 0.99 21.06
C SER A 58 -12.68 0.69 20.59
N GLU A 59 -12.27 -0.58 20.56
CA GLU A 59 -10.95 -0.99 20.09
C GLU A 59 -11.06 -2.26 19.24
N ILE A 60 -10.39 -2.25 18.09
CA ILE A 60 -10.17 -3.41 17.24
C ILE A 60 -8.73 -3.89 17.32
N VAL A 61 -8.57 -5.17 16.97
CA VAL A 61 -7.30 -5.83 16.76
C VAL A 61 -7.25 -6.29 15.31
N VAL A 62 -6.14 -5.97 14.64
CA VAL A 62 -5.80 -6.48 13.31
C VAL A 62 -4.64 -7.44 13.47
N GLU A 63 -4.84 -8.70 13.11
CA GLU A 63 -3.79 -9.73 13.13
C GLU A 63 -2.77 -9.54 12.00
N PRO A 64 -1.53 -10.04 12.16
CA PRO A 64 -0.56 -10.10 11.07
C PRO A 64 -1.11 -10.77 9.82
N GLY A 65 -0.57 -10.40 8.66
CA GLY A 65 -0.98 -11.00 7.40
C GLY A 65 -0.43 -10.26 6.18
N PHE A 66 -0.96 -10.63 5.02
CA PHE A 66 -0.47 -10.19 3.73
C PHE A 66 -1.63 -9.83 2.79
N ALA A 67 -1.51 -8.70 2.10
CA ALA A 67 -2.44 -8.24 1.08
C ALA A 67 -1.71 -7.73 -0.15
N ILE A 68 -2.43 -7.66 -1.27
CA ILE A 68 -2.00 -6.99 -2.49
C ILE A 68 -3.01 -5.88 -2.79
N ASP A 69 -2.56 -4.66 -3.04
CA ASP A 69 -3.45 -3.56 -3.41
C ASP A 69 -3.82 -3.54 -4.91
N CYS A 70 -4.68 -2.61 -5.31
CA CYS A 70 -5.10 -2.50 -6.70
C CYS A 70 -4.01 -2.01 -7.65
N LEU A 71 -2.93 -1.40 -7.13
CA LEU A 71 -1.75 -1.03 -7.90
C LEU A 71 -0.75 -2.19 -8.03
N GLY A 72 -0.92 -3.25 -7.23
CA GLY A 72 -0.08 -4.44 -7.21
C GLY A 72 1.04 -4.41 -6.18
N ASN A 73 1.01 -3.46 -5.23
CA ASN A 73 1.95 -3.42 -4.13
C ASN A 73 1.67 -4.56 -3.15
N GLU A 74 2.74 -5.08 -2.56
CA GLU A 74 2.69 -6.09 -1.52
C GLU A 74 2.63 -5.41 -0.15
N ILE A 75 1.64 -5.77 0.65
CA ILE A 75 1.43 -5.19 1.98
C ILE A 75 1.61 -6.29 3.02
N HIS A 76 2.76 -6.30 3.67
CA HIS A 76 3.08 -7.24 4.74
C HIS A 76 2.89 -6.60 6.12
N VAL A 77 1.80 -6.95 6.79
CA VAL A 77 1.54 -6.57 8.19
C VAL A 77 2.23 -7.59 9.09
N CYS A 78 3.44 -7.25 9.55
CA CYS A 78 4.30 -8.19 10.28
C CYS A 78 3.93 -8.38 11.76
N LYS A 79 3.08 -7.53 12.33
CA LYS A 79 2.74 -7.54 13.75
C LYS A 79 1.26 -7.16 13.98
N GLN A 80 0.71 -7.70 15.06
CA GLN A 80 -0.63 -7.35 15.51
C GLN A 80 -0.72 -5.84 15.81
N SER A 81 -1.80 -5.21 15.38
CA SER A 81 -2.04 -3.78 15.59
C SER A 81 -3.38 -3.55 16.29
N ARG A 82 -3.41 -2.59 17.22
CA ARG A 82 -4.63 -2.18 17.94
C ARG A 82 -5.01 -0.77 17.53
N LEU A 83 -6.28 -0.58 17.19
CA LEU A 83 -6.80 0.72 16.76
C LEU A 83 -8.06 1.05 17.54
N LYS A 84 -8.18 2.32 17.95
CA LYS A 84 -9.40 2.84 18.55
C LYS A 84 -10.43 3.08 17.46
N VAL A 85 -11.64 2.56 17.64
CA VAL A 85 -12.76 2.76 16.73
C VAL A 85 -13.46 4.07 17.07
N PRO A 86 -13.57 5.01 16.13
CA PRO A 86 -14.39 6.20 16.30
C PRO A 86 -15.84 5.86 16.66
N SER A 87 -16.45 6.64 17.55
CA SER A 87 -17.84 6.40 17.99
C SER A 87 -18.89 6.58 16.89
N ALA A 88 -18.56 7.34 15.85
CA ALA A 88 -19.37 7.64 14.67
C ALA A 88 -18.44 7.78 13.45
N PRO A 89 -18.90 7.48 12.22
CA PRO A 89 -20.25 7.02 11.85
C PRO A 89 -20.53 5.56 12.26
N GLU A 90 -21.76 5.07 12.06
CA GLU A 90 -22.15 3.69 12.42
C GLU A 90 -21.55 2.63 11.50
N LEU A 91 -21.22 2.98 10.26
CA LEU A 91 -20.54 2.10 9.30
C LEU A 91 -19.17 2.70 9.01
N GLN A 92 -18.13 1.93 9.28
CA GLN A 92 -16.73 2.29 9.05
C GLN A 92 -16.01 1.11 8.42
N PHE A 93 -14.85 1.35 7.83
CA PHE A 93 -14.07 0.36 7.13
C PHE A 93 -12.65 0.37 7.68
N VAL A 94 -12.13 -0.80 7.98
CA VAL A 94 -10.72 -0.99 8.34
C VAL A 94 -9.96 -1.24 7.06
N VAL A 95 -8.93 -0.44 6.83
CA VAL A 95 -8.16 -0.47 5.60
C VAL A 95 -6.67 -0.59 5.90
N VAL A 96 -5.93 -1.19 4.98
CA VAL A 96 -4.47 -1.23 5.01
C VAL A 96 -3.90 -0.60 3.75
N GLU A 97 -2.92 0.27 3.90
CA GLU A 97 -2.30 1.02 2.81
C GLU A 97 -0.82 0.68 2.72
N TYR A 98 -0.30 0.52 1.51
CA TYR A 98 1.13 0.50 1.27
C TYR A 98 1.73 1.88 1.51
N SER A 99 2.93 1.95 2.08
CA SER A 99 3.60 3.24 2.26
C SER A 99 5.11 3.10 2.08
N GLU A 100 5.71 4.08 1.42
CA GLU A 100 7.16 4.24 1.35
C GLU A 100 7.58 5.46 2.16
N THR A 101 8.67 5.34 2.92
CA THR A 101 9.27 6.47 3.63
C THR A 101 10.76 6.52 3.35
N ARG A 102 11.26 7.69 2.98
CA ARG A 102 12.69 7.94 2.81
C ARG A 102 13.36 7.99 4.19
N ILE A 103 14.40 7.18 4.40
CA ILE A 103 15.08 7.02 5.68
C ILE A 103 16.60 7.10 5.50
N SER A 104 17.35 7.10 6.61
CA SER A 104 18.82 7.22 6.62
C SER A 104 19.30 8.53 5.96
N PRO A 105 18.98 9.69 6.55
CA PRO A 105 19.35 10.99 6.00
C PRO A 105 20.86 11.20 6.04
N VAL A 106 21.41 11.79 4.99
CA VAL A 106 22.81 12.20 4.87
C VAL A 106 22.88 13.67 4.44
N PRO A 107 23.84 14.44 4.98
CA PRO A 107 24.06 15.81 4.53
C PRO A 107 24.45 15.85 3.04
N VAL A 108 23.86 16.78 2.30
CA VAL A 108 24.27 17.08 0.91
C VAL A 108 25.10 18.34 0.91
N PHE A 109 26.22 18.32 0.19
CA PHE A 109 26.98 19.53 -0.08
C PHE A 109 26.24 20.36 -1.12
N LEU A 110 25.53 21.39 -0.67
CA LEU A 110 24.89 22.36 -1.56
C LEU A 110 25.98 23.10 -2.33
N SER A 111 25.84 23.18 -3.65
CA SER A 111 26.69 24.03 -4.46
C SER A 111 26.31 25.49 -4.21
N ALA A 112 27.27 26.41 -4.37
CA ALA A 112 26.98 27.84 -4.34
C ALA A 112 25.99 28.26 -5.45
N GLU A 113 25.82 27.41 -6.47
CA GLU A 113 24.92 27.59 -7.60
C GLU A 113 23.48 27.13 -7.32
N ASP A 114 23.27 26.26 -6.32
CA ASP A 114 21.94 25.83 -5.86
C ASP A 114 21.82 25.87 -4.32
N PRO A 115 21.79 27.08 -3.72
CA PRO A 115 21.64 27.24 -2.27
C PRO A 115 20.23 26.88 -1.77
N ALA A 116 19.26 26.66 -2.67
CA ALA A 116 17.90 26.26 -2.35
C ALA A 116 17.68 24.74 -2.38
N GLY A 117 18.72 23.97 -2.75
CA GLY A 117 18.67 22.51 -2.79
C GLY A 117 18.37 21.89 -1.42
N GLU A 118 17.88 20.65 -1.44
CA GLU A 118 17.62 19.90 -0.22
C GLU A 118 18.93 19.64 0.54
N ALA A 119 19.03 20.18 1.76
CA ALA A 119 20.21 20.02 2.62
C ALA A 119 20.44 18.56 3.08
N LEU A 120 19.43 17.71 2.93
CA LEU A 120 19.46 16.29 3.27
C LEU A 120 19.04 15.46 2.07
N ALA A 121 19.80 14.41 1.79
CA ALA A 121 19.39 13.32 0.92
C ALA A 121 19.15 12.07 1.76
N PHE A 122 18.42 11.10 1.22
CA PHE A 122 18.10 9.85 1.92
C PHE A 122 18.68 8.68 1.16
N THR A 123 19.42 7.83 1.83
CA THR A 123 20.15 6.72 1.19
C THR A 123 19.32 5.44 1.05
N ARG A 124 18.13 5.40 1.67
CA ARG A 124 17.29 4.21 1.78
C ARG A 124 15.80 4.59 1.70
N ILE A 125 15.01 3.70 1.11
CA ILE A 125 13.55 3.73 1.16
C ILE A 125 13.12 2.56 2.05
N LEU A 126 12.24 2.83 3.01
CA LEU A 126 11.59 1.82 3.83
C LEU A 126 10.18 1.61 3.30
N GLU A 127 9.93 0.42 2.78
CA GLU A 127 8.58 -0.06 2.48
C GLU A 127 7.89 -0.48 3.79
N GLY A 128 6.61 -0.14 3.90
CA GLY A 128 5.84 -0.39 5.11
C GLY A 128 4.35 -0.34 4.81
N PHE A 129 3.58 -0.19 5.90
CA PHE A 129 2.14 -0.14 5.82
C PHE A 129 1.55 0.85 6.82
N ARG A 130 0.35 1.34 6.51
CA ARG A 130 -0.53 2.04 7.46
C ARG A 130 -1.83 1.27 7.60
N ILE A 131 -2.39 1.28 8.81
CA ILE A 131 -3.74 0.75 9.06
C ILE A 131 -4.54 1.93 9.56
N ASP A 132 -5.68 2.16 8.93
CA ASP A 132 -6.57 3.26 9.27
C ASP A 132 -8.03 2.77 9.29
N ILE A 133 -8.88 3.58 9.92
CA ILE A 133 -10.33 3.39 9.91
C ILE A 133 -10.93 4.58 9.15
N VAL A 134 -11.66 4.27 8.09
CA VAL A 134 -12.24 5.27 7.18
C VAL A 134 -13.75 5.12 7.09
N ASP A 135 -14.43 6.21 6.73
CA ASP A 135 -15.89 6.27 6.68
C ASP A 135 -16.47 5.84 5.32
N ILE A 136 -15.62 5.79 4.29
CA ILE A 136 -15.98 5.45 2.91
C ILE A 136 -15.14 4.26 2.48
N ASP A 137 -15.78 3.24 1.92
CA ASP A 137 -15.08 2.09 1.35
C ASP A 137 -14.25 2.53 0.14
N PRO A 138 -12.91 2.40 0.17
CA PRO A 138 -12.05 2.75 -0.97
C PRO A 138 -12.40 2.01 -2.26
N THR A 139 -13.11 0.88 -2.13
CA THR A 139 -13.44 -0.02 -3.24
C THR A 139 -14.86 0.17 -3.77
N THR A 140 -15.56 1.21 -3.32
CA THR A 140 -16.97 1.51 -3.71
C THR A 140 -17.16 1.53 -5.23
N ASP A 141 -16.18 2.04 -5.98
CA ASP A 141 -16.26 2.19 -7.43
C ASP A 141 -15.83 0.93 -8.23
N HIS A 142 -15.50 -0.17 -7.55
CA HIS A 142 -14.99 -1.40 -8.19
C HIS A 142 -16.12 -2.25 -8.77
N ARG A 143 -16.78 -1.78 -9.83
CA ARG A 143 -17.80 -2.56 -10.53
C ARG A 143 -17.17 -3.74 -11.27
N GLY A 144 -17.49 -4.96 -10.82
CA GLY A 144 -17.00 -6.19 -11.44
C GLY A 144 -15.50 -6.47 -11.22
N GLN A 145 -14.85 -5.72 -10.33
CA GLN A 145 -13.42 -5.83 -10.02
C GLN A 145 -13.19 -6.15 -8.54
N GLY A 146 -13.87 -7.19 -8.05
CA GLY A 146 -13.70 -7.66 -6.67
C GLY A 146 -12.31 -8.23 -6.39
N ALA A 147 -12.06 -8.59 -5.13
CA ALA A 147 -10.81 -9.25 -4.74
C ALA A 147 -10.55 -10.50 -5.59
N GLY A 148 -9.28 -10.72 -5.96
CA GLY A 148 -8.85 -11.77 -6.90
C GLY A 148 -8.90 -11.38 -8.38
N THR A 149 -9.48 -10.23 -8.73
CA THR A 149 -9.35 -9.64 -10.08
C THR A 149 -8.12 -8.72 -10.15
N PRO A 150 -7.73 -8.19 -11.33
CA PRO A 150 -6.62 -7.22 -11.42
C PRO A 150 -6.85 -5.86 -10.74
N GLY A 151 -8.07 -5.60 -10.26
CA GLY A 151 -8.43 -4.35 -9.61
C GLY A 151 -8.41 -3.15 -10.55
N CYS A 152 -8.67 -1.97 -10.00
CA CYS A 152 -8.82 -0.74 -10.77
C CYS A 152 -7.49 -0.16 -11.29
N GLY A 153 -6.35 -0.62 -10.76
CA GLY A 153 -5.03 -0.09 -11.11
C GLY A 153 -4.72 1.28 -10.47
N CYS A 154 -5.59 1.77 -9.58
CA CYS A 154 -5.38 3.02 -8.86
C CYS A 154 -4.69 2.78 -7.51
N ASP A 155 -3.99 3.80 -7.04
CA ASP A 155 -3.40 3.83 -5.71
C ASP A 155 -4.46 4.16 -4.65
N HIS A 156 -4.84 3.18 -3.84
CA HIS A 156 -5.74 3.34 -2.72
C HIS A 156 -5.55 2.16 -1.74
N PRO A 157 -5.93 2.33 -0.46
CA PRO A 157 -5.80 1.26 0.52
C PRO A 157 -6.77 0.10 0.26
N VAL A 158 -6.42 -1.08 0.77
CA VAL A 158 -7.22 -2.30 0.69
C VAL A 158 -8.17 -2.37 1.88
N CYS A 159 -9.47 -2.49 1.61
CA CYS A 159 -10.45 -2.75 2.67
C CYS A 159 -10.35 -4.21 3.15
N ILE A 160 -10.07 -4.40 4.45
CA ILE A 160 -9.90 -5.72 5.06
C ILE A 160 -11.08 -6.13 5.95
N ALA A 161 -11.85 -5.16 6.43
CA ALA A 161 -13.09 -5.42 7.17
C ALA A 161 -14.02 -4.21 7.17
N SER A 162 -15.32 -4.46 7.33
CA SER A 162 -16.29 -3.43 7.73
C SER A 162 -16.68 -3.58 9.19
N LEU A 163 -16.88 -2.43 9.83
CA LEU A 163 -17.36 -2.30 11.21
C LEU A 163 -18.74 -1.67 11.14
N ARG A 164 -19.77 -2.41 11.56
CA ARG A 164 -21.13 -1.89 11.66
C ARG A 164 -21.58 -1.84 13.11
N LYS A 165 -21.86 -0.65 13.61
CA LYS A 165 -22.39 -0.42 14.95
C LYS A 165 -23.85 -0.84 15.02
N SER A 166 -24.17 -1.67 16.00
CA SER A 166 -25.53 -1.96 16.44
C SER A 166 -25.77 -1.28 17.79
N ARG A 167 -27.01 -1.29 18.29
CA ARG A 167 -27.40 -0.63 19.56
C ARG A 167 -26.55 -1.04 20.77
N ARG A 168 -25.92 -2.23 20.77
CA ARG A 168 -25.18 -2.78 21.91
C ARG A 168 -23.82 -3.41 21.57
N SER A 169 -23.48 -3.55 20.29
CA SER A 169 -22.27 -4.24 19.86
C SER A 169 -21.85 -3.80 18.46
N TRP A 170 -20.58 -4.02 18.14
CA TRP A 170 -20.07 -3.91 16.78
C TRP A 170 -20.16 -5.27 16.09
N LYS A 171 -20.66 -5.27 14.86
CA LYS A 171 -20.56 -6.39 13.94
C LYS A 171 -19.36 -6.16 13.03
N VAL A 172 -18.42 -7.10 13.03
CA VAL A 172 -17.25 -7.08 12.15
C VAL A 172 -17.49 -8.07 11.01
N GLU A 173 -17.28 -7.63 9.78
CA GLU A 173 -17.35 -8.46 8.59
C GLU A 173 -16.02 -8.39 7.85
N GLN A 174 -15.38 -9.54 7.62
CA GLN A 174 -14.10 -9.61 6.91
C GLN A 174 -14.35 -9.37 5.42
N LEU A 175 -13.53 -8.51 4.81
CA LEU A 175 -13.64 -8.12 3.41
C LEU A 175 -12.34 -8.41 2.66
N GLY A 176 -12.39 -8.30 1.34
CA GLY A 176 -11.21 -8.36 0.48
C GLY A 176 -10.52 -9.73 0.38
N ARG A 177 -11.05 -10.79 1.02
CA ARG A 177 -10.46 -12.14 0.93
C ARG A 177 -10.60 -12.68 -0.49
N ARG A 178 -9.48 -13.18 -1.02
CA ARG A 178 -9.45 -13.93 -2.28
C ARG A 178 -10.12 -15.30 -2.06
N VAL A 179 -11.02 -15.69 -2.97
CA VAL A 179 -11.63 -17.04 -3.02
C VAL A 179 -10.77 -17.94 -3.88
#